data_AF-A0A3B6RPY4-F1
#
_entry.id   AF-A0A3B6RPY4-F1
#
_cell.length_a   1.000
_cell.length_b   1.000
_cell.length_c   1.000
_cell.angle_alpha   90.00
_cell.angle_beta   90.00
_cell.angle_gamma   90.00
#
_symmetry.space_group_name_H-M   'P 1'
#
loop_
_entity.id
_entity.type
_entity.pdbx_description
1 polymer ?
#
loop_
_entity_poly.entity_id
_entity_poly.type
_entity_poly.pdbx_seq_one_letter_code
_entity_poly.pdbx_strand_id
1 'polypeptide(L)'
;MNEINKKFDYKNRLDKKDLVMLPVLECADVTDKDGGRHYWVFSVNLRDGRFEVLDSSRMLDNIELMNTASTIAGAVRQLWRKHYPKFSIEHFQIIDIDVPKQLGNNECGLFALLNAIEWNGSQLPNYDPKEVLNIRKKLAYDWVTSMHNTAPWRKLLRYDKE
;
A
#
# COMPACT_ATOMS: atom_id res chain seq x y z
N MET A 1 -5.54 11.69 -12.75
CA MET A 1 -4.51 11.15 -13.67
C MET A 1 -3.18 11.91 -13.66
N ASN A 2 -3.15 13.26 -13.60
CA ASN A 2 -1.88 14.01 -13.67
C ASN A 2 -0.90 13.74 -12.51
N GLU A 3 -1.39 13.48 -11.30
CA GLU A 3 -0.53 13.25 -10.15
C GLU A 3 0.22 11.91 -10.22
N ILE A 4 -0.49 10.81 -10.48
CA ILE A 4 0.13 9.48 -10.67
C ILE A 4 1.12 9.51 -11.83
N ASN A 5 0.77 10.13 -12.97
CA ASN A 5 1.67 10.22 -14.12
C ASN A 5 3.01 10.91 -13.76
N LYS A 6 2.99 11.96 -12.92
CA LYS A 6 4.22 12.62 -12.42
C LYS A 6 5.07 11.70 -11.53
N LYS A 7 4.47 10.76 -10.81
CA LYS A 7 5.23 9.79 -10.00
C LYS A 7 6.00 8.78 -10.86
N PHE A 8 5.52 8.54 -12.09
CA PHE A 8 6.22 7.69 -13.05
C PHE A 8 7.28 8.42 -13.87
N ASP A 9 7.43 9.75 -13.70
CA ASP A 9 8.49 10.52 -14.36
C ASP A 9 9.85 9.84 -14.21
N TYR A 10 10.62 9.79 -15.30
CA TYR A 10 11.90 9.09 -15.37
C TYR A 10 12.89 9.55 -14.30
N LYS A 11 12.80 10.79 -13.79
CA LYS A 11 13.64 11.28 -12.69
C LYS A 11 13.49 10.49 -11.40
N ASN A 12 12.34 9.85 -11.17
CA ASN A 12 12.10 9.03 -9.98
C ASN A 12 12.75 7.64 -10.09
N ARG A 13 13.18 7.23 -11.30
CA ARG A 13 13.95 6.00 -11.55
C ARG A 13 13.30 4.76 -10.94
N LEU A 14 11.99 4.61 -11.14
CA LEU A 14 11.24 3.47 -10.62
C LEU A 14 11.77 2.14 -11.16
N ASP A 15 12.33 2.13 -12.38
CA ASP A 15 13.04 1.00 -13.00
C ASP A 15 14.33 0.57 -12.27
N LYS A 16 14.77 1.32 -11.27
CA LYS A 16 15.94 1.03 -10.43
C LYS A 16 15.57 0.65 -8.99
N LYS A 17 14.29 0.47 -8.72
CA LYS A 17 13.80 -0.02 -7.43
C LYS A 17 13.59 -1.52 -7.51
N ASP A 18 13.69 -2.19 -6.37
CA ASP A 18 13.26 -3.59 -6.26
C ASP A 18 11.73 -3.68 -6.20
N LEU A 19 11.11 -2.74 -5.47
CA LEU A 19 9.69 -2.68 -5.23
C LEU A 19 9.16 -1.27 -5.49
N VAL A 20 7.98 -1.19 -6.09
CA VAL A 20 7.16 0.02 -6.14
C VAL A 20 5.82 -0.30 -5.53
N MET A 21 5.49 0.30 -4.39
CA MET A 21 4.24 0.06 -3.69
C MET A 21 3.25 1.20 -3.91
N LEU A 22 2.00 0.83 -4.18
CA LEU A 22 0.87 1.72 -4.36
C LEU A 22 -0.17 1.38 -3.29
N PRO A 23 -0.28 2.17 -2.22
CA PRO A 23 -1.41 2.07 -1.30
C PRO A 23 -2.70 2.37 -2.07
N VAL A 24 -3.65 1.45 -2.00
CA VAL A 24 -4.94 1.54 -2.68
C VAL A 24 -6.02 1.82 -1.65
N LEU A 25 -6.82 2.85 -1.91
CA LEU A 25 -8.10 3.05 -1.24
C LEU A 25 -9.20 2.67 -2.24
N GLU A 26 -9.87 1.57 -1.97
CA GLU A 26 -10.97 1.06 -2.79
C GLU A 26 -12.31 1.35 -2.10
N CYS A 27 -13.32 1.75 -2.85
CA CYS A 27 -14.71 1.72 -2.37
C CYS A 27 -15.27 0.34 -2.70
N ALA A 28 -15.34 -0.52 -1.69
CA ALA A 28 -15.88 -1.88 -1.75
C ALA A 28 -17.41 -1.91 -1.96
N ASP A 29 -18.12 -0.81 -1.70
CA ASP A 29 -19.52 -0.67 -2.09
C ASP A 29 -19.75 0.74 -2.68
N VAL A 30 -20.14 0.80 -3.95
CA VAL A 30 -20.45 2.06 -4.66
C VAL A 30 -21.81 2.64 -4.25
N THR A 31 -22.64 1.87 -3.56
CA THR A 31 -23.96 2.28 -3.07
C THR A 31 -23.94 2.75 -1.62
N ASP A 32 -22.94 2.35 -0.83
CA ASP A 32 -22.71 2.85 0.52
C ASP A 32 -21.90 4.16 0.46
N LYS A 33 -22.57 5.27 0.81
CA LYS A 33 -21.98 6.62 0.76
C LYS A 33 -21.10 6.93 1.98
N ASP A 34 -21.22 6.16 3.06
CA ASP A 34 -20.58 6.44 4.35
C ASP A 34 -19.69 5.28 4.86
N GLY A 35 -19.95 4.04 4.46
CA GLY A 35 -19.16 2.85 4.75
C GLY A 35 -18.60 2.18 3.48
N GLY A 36 -17.72 1.19 3.63
CA GLY A 36 -17.23 0.39 2.50
C GLY A 36 -15.90 0.83 1.90
N ARG A 37 -15.14 1.75 2.50
CA ARG A 37 -13.77 2.02 2.05
C ARG A 37 -12.79 1.00 2.62
N HIS A 38 -11.97 0.42 1.76
CA HIS A 38 -11.01 -0.62 2.12
C HIS A 38 -9.61 -0.25 1.64
N TYR A 39 -8.62 -0.38 2.52
CA TYR A 39 -7.22 -0.16 2.19
C TYR A 39 -6.51 -1.48 1.96
N TRP A 40 -5.69 -1.53 0.92
CA TRP A 40 -4.78 -2.64 0.63
C TRP A 40 -3.57 -2.10 -0.15
N VAL A 41 -2.55 -2.94 -0.41
CA VAL A 41 -1.34 -2.51 -1.15
C VAL A 41 -1.19 -3.30 -2.43
N PHE A 42 -1.00 -2.58 -3.54
CA PHE A 42 -0.55 -3.15 -4.81
C PHE A 42 0.96 -2.92 -4.95
N SER A 43 1.73 -3.98 -5.14
CA SER A 43 3.18 -3.93 -5.28
C SER A 43 3.61 -4.35 -6.70
N VAL A 44 4.53 -3.58 -7.28
CA VAL A 44 5.28 -3.97 -8.48
C VAL A 44 6.62 -4.50 -8.00
N ASN A 45 6.78 -5.82 -8.00
CA ASN A 45 8.02 -6.47 -7.64
C ASN A 45 8.86 -6.68 -8.90
N LEU A 46 9.77 -5.72 -9.12
CA LEU A 46 10.65 -5.70 -10.28
C LEU A 46 11.76 -6.75 -10.17
N ARG A 47 12.12 -7.15 -8.94
CA ARG A 47 13.10 -8.20 -8.67
C ARG A 47 12.59 -9.57 -9.13
N ASP A 48 11.35 -9.89 -8.77
CA ASP A 48 10.76 -11.22 -9.03
C ASP A 48 9.83 -11.24 -10.26
N GLY A 49 9.66 -10.12 -10.94
CA GLY A 49 8.95 -10.07 -12.21
C GLY A 49 7.43 -10.21 -12.11
N ARG A 50 6.81 -9.65 -11.07
CA ARG A 50 5.38 -9.86 -10.77
C ARG A 50 4.70 -8.65 -10.14
N PHE A 51 3.38 -8.63 -10.25
CA PHE A 51 2.50 -7.77 -9.47
C PHE A 51 1.96 -8.53 -8.27
N GLU A 52 1.78 -7.84 -7.16
CA GLU A 52 1.47 -8.44 -5.87
C GLU A 52 0.34 -7.69 -5.21
N VAL A 53 -0.64 -8.45 -4.70
CA VAL A 53 -1.75 -7.93 -3.92
C VAL A 53 -1.53 -8.32 -2.46
N LEU A 54 -1.45 -7.30 -1.59
CA LEU A 54 -1.35 -7.44 -0.15
C LEU A 54 -2.64 -6.91 0.48
N ASP A 55 -3.64 -7.77 0.59
CA ASP A 55 -4.96 -7.48 1.17
C ASP A 55 -5.19 -8.33 2.43
N SER A 56 -5.39 -7.66 3.57
CA SER A 56 -5.62 -8.30 4.88
C SER A 56 -7.05 -8.83 5.06
N SER A 57 -7.95 -8.57 4.11
CA SER A 57 -9.36 -8.95 4.16
C SER A 57 -9.71 -10.01 3.12
N ARG A 58 -9.18 -9.89 1.90
CA ARG A 58 -9.56 -10.69 0.73
C ARG A 58 -8.36 -11.40 0.10
N MET A 59 -8.62 -12.24 -0.91
CA MET A 59 -7.65 -12.80 -1.85
C MET A 59 -8.17 -12.61 -3.28
N LEU A 60 -7.38 -12.92 -4.31
CA LEU A 60 -7.74 -12.73 -5.73
C LEU A 60 -8.89 -13.62 -6.23
N ASP A 61 -9.37 -14.57 -5.42
CA ASP A 61 -10.63 -15.27 -5.68
C ASP A 61 -11.85 -14.35 -5.53
N ASN A 62 -11.70 -13.21 -4.84
CA ASN A 62 -12.67 -12.13 -4.84
C ASN A 62 -12.64 -11.36 -6.18
N ILE A 63 -13.74 -11.43 -6.93
CA ILE A 63 -13.84 -10.86 -8.28
C ILE A 63 -13.65 -9.34 -8.33
N GLU A 64 -14.09 -8.62 -7.29
CA GLU A 64 -13.94 -7.16 -7.22
C GLU A 64 -12.47 -6.79 -7.04
N LEU A 65 -11.77 -7.45 -6.11
CA LEU A 65 -10.34 -7.26 -5.91
C LEU A 65 -9.55 -7.61 -7.18
N MET A 66 -9.86 -8.73 -7.84
CA MET A 66 -9.22 -9.11 -9.11
C MET A 66 -9.43 -8.04 -10.20
N ASN A 67 -10.65 -7.51 -10.33
CA ASN A 67 -10.96 -6.47 -11.31
C ASN A 67 -10.20 -5.16 -11.01
N THR A 68 -10.16 -4.75 -9.74
CA THR A 68 -9.43 -3.55 -9.32
C THR A 68 -7.93 -3.73 -9.50
N ALA A 69 -7.36 -4.86 -9.08
CA ALA A 69 -5.94 -5.18 -9.27
C ALA A 69 -5.57 -5.23 -10.76
N SER A 70 -6.41 -5.84 -11.60
CA SER A 70 -6.20 -5.89 -13.05
C SER A 70 -6.24 -4.51 -13.70
N THR A 71 -7.16 -3.65 -13.25
CA THR A 71 -7.26 -2.26 -13.71
C THR A 71 -5.99 -1.47 -13.34
N ILE A 72 -5.52 -1.62 -12.10
CA ILE A 72 -4.27 -1.00 -11.63
C ILE A 72 -3.09 -1.53 -12.45
N ALA A 73 -2.97 -2.84 -12.64
CA ALA A 73 -1.90 -3.44 -13.44
C ALA A 73 -1.87 -2.90 -14.88
N GLY A 74 -3.04 -2.77 -15.52
CA GLY A 74 -3.18 -2.17 -16.84
C GLY A 74 -2.71 -0.71 -16.90
N ALA A 75 -3.11 0.09 -15.91
CA ALA A 75 -2.68 1.49 -15.80
C ALA A 75 -1.17 1.61 -15.54
N VAL A 76 -0.63 0.78 -14.65
CA VAL A 76 0.80 0.69 -14.36
C VAL A 76 1.58 0.32 -15.63
N ARG A 77 1.17 -0.71 -16.37
CA ARG A 77 1.76 -1.10 -17.66
C ARG A 77 1.77 0.06 -18.66
N GLN A 78 0.63 0.75 -18.82
CA GLN A 78 0.53 1.88 -19.73
C GLN A 78 1.50 3.01 -19.37
N LEU A 79 1.59 3.36 -18.08
CA LEU A 79 2.54 4.37 -17.60
C LEU A 79 3.99 3.88 -17.72
N TRP A 80 4.25 2.60 -17.46
CA TRP A 80 5.57 2.00 -17.56
C TRP A 80 6.09 2.04 -18.98
N ARG A 81 5.27 1.65 -19.96
CA ARG A 81 5.63 1.70 -21.39
C ARG A 81 6.00 3.11 -21.84
N LYS A 82 5.33 4.13 -21.29
CA LYS A 82 5.60 5.54 -21.60
C LYS A 82 6.92 6.03 -21.01
N HIS A 83 7.19 5.71 -19.75
CA HIS A 83 8.30 6.32 -19.00
C HIS A 83 9.56 5.44 -18.91
N TYR A 84 9.41 4.12 -19.06
CA TYR A 84 10.47 3.12 -18.91
C TYR A 84 10.47 2.11 -20.08
N PRO A 85 10.49 2.55 -21.36
CA PRO A 85 10.30 1.67 -22.52
C PRO A 85 11.38 0.59 -22.69
N LYS A 86 12.53 0.72 -22.02
CA LYS A 86 13.64 -0.25 -22.08
C LYS A 86 13.47 -1.43 -21.12
N PHE A 87 12.53 -1.35 -20.17
CA PHE A 87 12.25 -2.41 -19.21
C PHE A 87 10.77 -2.75 -19.25
N SER A 88 10.44 -3.88 -19.87
CA SER A 88 9.04 -4.30 -20.03
C SER A 88 8.54 -5.04 -18.80
N ILE A 89 7.34 -4.67 -18.35
CA ILE A 89 6.59 -5.36 -17.28
C ILE A 89 5.30 -6.00 -17.81
N GLU A 90 5.14 -6.09 -19.14
CA GLU A 90 3.90 -6.59 -19.74
C GLU A 90 3.61 -8.05 -19.34
N HIS A 91 4.67 -8.85 -19.18
CA HIS A 91 4.60 -10.27 -18.81
C HIS A 91 4.33 -10.54 -17.32
N PHE A 92 4.34 -9.51 -16.47
CA PHE A 92 4.16 -9.69 -15.03
C PHE A 92 2.76 -10.25 -14.73
N GLN A 93 2.70 -11.31 -13.93
CA GLN A 93 1.44 -11.87 -13.43
C GLN A 93 1.03 -11.20 -12.13
N ILE A 94 -0.27 -11.18 -11.83
CA ILE A 94 -0.80 -10.71 -10.54
C ILE A 94 -0.93 -11.92 -9.62
N ILE A 95 -0.35 -11.83 -8.42
CA ILE A 95 -0.43 -12.87 -7.39
C ILE A 95 -0.91 -12.30 -6.05
N ASP A 96 -1.47 -13.16 -5.21
CA ASP A 96 -1.70 -12.86 -3.80
C ASP A 96 -0.42 -13.06 -2.99
N ILE A 97 -0.21 -12.17 -2.04
CA ILE A 97 0.73 -12.40 -0.93
C ILE A 97 -0.11 -12.71 0.30
N ASP A 98 0.15 -13.86 0.93
CA ASP A 98 -0.57 -14.31 2.11
C ASP A 98 -0.11 -13.56 3.36
N VAL A 99 -0.65 -12.34 3.50
CA VAL A 99 -0.39 -11.43 4.62
C VAL A 99 -1.27 -11.74 5.83
N PRO A 100 -0.86 -11.38 7.06
CA PRO A 100 -1.70 -11.55 8.24
C PRO A 100 -3.09 -10.91 8.07
N LYS A 101 -4.14 -11.68 8.36
CA LYS A 101 -5.53 -11.25 8.19
C LYS A 101 -6.00 -10.35 9.33
N GLN A 102 -6.82 -9.36 8.98
CA GLN A 102 -7.38 -8.42 9.95
C GLN A 102 -8.46 -9.09 10.80
N LEU A 103 -8.59 -8.66 12.06
CA LEU A 103 -9.58 -9.20 12.99
C LEU A 103 -10.89 -8.41 12.96
N GLY A 104 -10.81 -7.11 12.66
CA GLY A 104 -11.96 -6.22 12.50
C GLY A 104 -12.03 -5.51 11.15
N ASN A 105 -13.24 -5.10 10.78
CA ASN A 105 -13.51 -4.46 9.48
C ASN A 105 -12.91 -3.04 9.34
N ASN A 106 -12.50 -2.41 10.44
CA ASN A 106 -12.02 -1.02 10.48
C ASN A 106 -10.50 -0.92 10.68
N GLU A 107 -9.76 -1.99 10.34
CA GLU A 107 -8.32 -2.08 10.57
C GLU A 107 -7.50 -2.08 9.28
N CYS A 108 -8.15 -2.16 8.12
CA CYS A 108 -7.52 -2.29 6.81
C CYS A 108 -6.42 -1.25 6.54
N GLY A 109 -6.63 0.01 6.94
CA GLY A 109 -5.62 1.07 6.78
C GLY A 109 -4.33 0.80 7.54
N LEU A 110 -4.43 0.22 8.74
CA LEU A 110 -3.24 -0.15 9.52
C LEU A 110 -2.56 -1.39 8.92
N PHE A 111 -3.32 -2.41 8.55
CA PHE A 111 -2.77 -3.62 7.96
C PHE A 111 -2.09 -3.32 6.61
N ALA A 112 -2.69 -2.48 5.76
CA ALA A 112 -2.06 -2.02 4.54
C ALA A 112 -0.72 -1.31 4.80
N LEU A 113 -0.64 -0.49 5.85
CA LEU A 113 0.61 0.16 6.25
C LEU A 113 1.64 -0.86 6.76
N LEU A 114 1.24 -1.81 7.60
CA LEU A 114 2.15 -2.85 8.11
C LEU A 114 2.67 -3.74 6.98
N ASN A 115 1.80 -4.12 6.05
CA ASN A 115 2.18 -4.82 4.84
C ASN A 115 3.22 -4.02 4.04
N ALA A 116 3.04 -2.71 3.88
CA ALA A 116 4.01 -1.87 3.18
C ALA A 116 5.35 -1.72 3.92
N ILE A 117 5.36 -1.79 5.25
CA ILE A 117 6.57 -1.69 6.08
C ILE A 117 7.35 -3.02 6.06
N GLU A 118 6.66 -4.13 6.25
CA GLU A 118 7.27 -5.45 6.46
C GLU A 118 7.56 -6.17 5.13
N TRP A 119 6.85 -5.84 4.04
CA TRP A 119 7.05 -6.50 2.76
C TRP A 119 8.36 -6.08 2.10
N ASN A 120 9.30 -7.02 2.01
CA ASN A 120 10.59 -6.83 1.33
C ASN A 120 10.67 -7.49 -0.05
N GLY A 121 9.55 -8.03 -0.56
CA GLY A 121 9.47 -8.67 -1.88
C GLY A 121 9.72 -10.18 -1.86
N SER A 122 10.09 -10.75 -0.72
CA SER A 122 10.49 -12.17 -0.63
C SER A 122 10.04 -12.89 0.64
N GLN A 123 10.06 -12.22 1.79
CA GLN A 123 9.65 -12.77 3.06
C GLN A 123 8.26 -12.25 3.43
N LEU A 124 7.34 -13.17 3.76
CA LEU A 124 5.99 -12.80 4.16
C LEU A 124 6.02 -11.87 5.38
N PRO A 125 5.17 -10.82 5.41
CA PRO A 125 5.02 -9.99 6.60
C PRO A 125 4.68 -10.84 7.83
N ASN A 126 5.45 -10.67 8.90
CA ASN A 126 5.32 -11.48 10.11
C ASN A 126 5.07 -10.60 11.33
N TYR A 127 3.80 -10.22 11.51
CA TYR A 127 3.32 -9.49 12.67
C TYR A 127 2.05 -10.16 13.22
N ASP A 128 1.82 -10.05 14.54
CA ASP A 128 0.63 -10.61 15.18
C ASP A 128 -0.56 -9.64 15.02
N PRO A 129 -1.68 -10.07 14.37
CA PRO A 129 -2.91 -9.27 14.28
C PRO A 129 -3.46 -8.81 15.63
N LYS A 130 -3.17 -9.51 16.74
CA LYS A 130 -3.63 -9.12 18.09
C LYS A 130 -2.89 -7.91 18.65
N GLU A 131 -1.67 -7.66 18.18
CA GLU A 131 -0.83 -6.55 18.64
C GLU A 131 -1.14 -5.23 17.92
N VAL A 132 -2.13 -5.21 17.01
CA VAL A 132 -2.58 -4.05 16.23
C VAL A 132 -2.77 -2.78 17.06
N LEU A 133 -3.39 -2.86 18.25
CA LEU A 133 -3.57 -1.70 19.12
C LEU A 133 -2.23 -1.14 19.65
N ASN A 134 -1.30 -2.02 19.99
CA ASN A 134 0.03 -1.61 20.44
C ASN A 134 0.84 -1.02 19.28
N ILE A 135 0.70 -1.58 18.09
CA ILE A 135 1.30 -1.07 16.87
C ILE A 135 0.79 0.34 16.54
N ARG A 136 -0.53 0.60 16.64
CA ARG A 136 -1.09 1.95 16.43
C ARG A 136 -0.44 2.99 17.35
N LYS A 137 -0.27 2.64 18.63
CA LYS A 137 0.37 3.52 19.62
C LYS A 137 1.83 3.77 19.27
N LYS A 138 2.56 2.72 18.88
CA LYS A 138 3.97 2.82 18.48
C LYS A 138 4.14 3.70 17.24
N LEU A 139 3.37 3.46 16.18
CA LEU A 139 3.40 4.27 14.96
C LEU A 139 3.05 5.74 15.24
N ALA A 140 2.00 5.98 16.04
CA ALA A 140 1.66 7.34 16.43
C ALA A 140 2.80 8.02 17.17
N TYR A 141 3.44 7.33 18.13
CA TYR A 141 4.61 7.83 18.85
C TYR A 141 5.78 8.13 17.90
N ASP A 142 6.14 7.19 17.04
CA ASP A 142 7.24 7.33 16.09
C ASP A 142 6.99 8.50 15.11
N TRP A 143 5.75 8.68 14.65
CA TRP A 143 5.38 9.79 13.78
C TRP A 143 5.41 11.13 14.50
N VAL A 144 4.84 11.25 15.71
CA VAL A 144 4.84 12.54 16.41
C VAL A 144 6.26 12.93 16.80
N THR A 145 7.09 11.98 17.23
CA THR A 145 8.47 12.24 17.66
C THR A 145 9.49 12.29 16.53
N SER A 146 9.11 11.91 15.30
CA SER A 146 9.98 11.95 14.12
C SER A 146 10.53 13.36 13.88
N MET A 147 11.83 13.43 13.56
CA MET A 147 12.48 14.68 13.14
C MET A 147 11.89 15.27 11.85
N HIS A 148 11.17 14.46 11.06
CA HIS A 148 10.48 14.90 9.84
C HIS A 148 9.09 15.48 10.12
N ASN A 149 8.56 15.30 11.33
CA ASN A 149 7.26 15.85 11.68
C ASN A 149 7.38 17.35 12.02
N THR A 150 6.91 18.19 11.11
CA THR A 150 6.88 19.65 11.27
C THR A 150 5.60 20.17 11.92
N ALA A 151 4.64 19.29 12.23
CA ALA A 151 3.40 19.71 12.88
C ALA A 151 3.67 20.18 14.32
N PRO A 152 2.99 21.23 14.81
CA PRO A 152 3.15 21.76 16.18
C PRO A 152 2.45 20.89 17.23
N TRP A 153 2.71 19.57 17.20
CA TRP A 153 1.97 18.57 17.96
C TRP A 153 2.13 18.73 19.48
N ARG A 154 3.30 19.18 19.96
CA ARG A 154 3.53 19.38 21.41
C ARG A 154 2.58 20.43 21.99
N LYS A 155 2.36 21.52 21.25
CA LYS A 155 1.40 22.57 21.61
C LYS A 155 -0.05 22.07 21.54
N LEU A 156 -0.39 21.34 20.47
CA LEU A 156 -1.75 20.80 20.27
C LEU A 156 -2.12 19.76 21.34
N LEU A 157 -1.17 18.92 21.74
CA LEU A 157 -1.36 17.89 22.76
C LEU A 157 -1.13 18.42 24.19
N ARG A 158 -0.81 19.71 24.37
CA ARG A 158 -0.47 20.32 25.67
C ARG A 158 0.64 19.56 26.39
N TYR A 159 1.60 19.07 25.63
CA TYR A 159 2.70 18.24 26.13
C TYR A 159 3.74 19.07 26.89
N ASP A 160 4.00 20.28 26.40
CA ASP A 160 4.79 21.26 27.13
C ASP A 160 3.88 21.88 28.18
N LYS A 161 4.07 21.48 29.44
CA LYS A 161 3.47 22.20 30.58
C LYS A 161 4.19 23.54 30.70
N GLU A 162 3.41 24.62 30.79
CA GLU A 162 3.90 25.90 31.32
C GLU A 162 4.51 25.71 32.71
#